data_AF-A0A1Q7T9Q9-F1
#
_entry.id   AF-A0A1Q7T9Q9-F1
#
_cell.length_a   1.000
_cell.length_b   1.000
_cell.length_c   1.000
_cell.angle_alpha   90.00
_cell.angle_beta   90.00
_cell.angle_gamma   90.00
#
_symmetry.space_group_name_H-M   'P 1'
#
loop_
_entity.id
_entity.type
_entity.pdbx_description
1 polymer ?
#
loop_
_entity_poly.entity_id
_entity_poly.type
_entity_poly.pdbx_seq_one_letter_code
_entity_poly.pdbx_strand_id
1 'polypeptide(L)' 'MLEVVTMKEIDAIFAVTDALGIHRESLVIPLGPAAPGRVRRLPNGKLEITVDAARPIGEWLQELPALIAAVR' A
#
# COMPACT_ATOMS: atom_id res chain seq x y z
N MET A 1 -6.75 -3.18 15.50
CA MET A 1 -6.35 -2.03 14.66
C MET A 1 -4.87 -2.13 14.44
N LEU A 2 -4.39 -1.81 13.24
CA LEU A 2 -2.96 -1.82 12.94
C LEU A 2 -2.33 -0.57 13.59
N GLU A 3 -1.41 -0.74 14.53
CA GLU A 3 -0.73 0.38 15.19
C GLU A 3 0.55 0.79 14.46
N VAL A 4 1.22 -0.19 13.85
CA VAL A 4 2.44 0.01 13.07
C VAL A 4 2.45 -0.98 11.91
N VAL A 5 2.88 -0.51 10.75
CA VAL A 5 3.13 -1.38 9.60
C VAL A 5 4.43 -2.14 9.84
N THR A 6 4.36 -3.47 9.97
CA THR A 6 5.55 -4.30 10.15
C THR A 6 6.05 -4.84 8.81
N MET A 7 7.18 -5.55 8.84
CA MET A 7 7.74 -6.19 7.65
C MET A 7 6.76 -7.16 6.98
N LYS A 8 5.87 -7.80 7.75
CA LYS A 8 4.87 -8.74 7.23
C LYS A 8 3.85 -8.04 6.33
N GLU A 9 3.38 -6.87 6.75
CA GLU A 9 2.46 -6.04 5.98
C GLU A 9 3.14 -5.48 4.73
N ILE A 10 4.40 -5.04 4.87
CA ILE A 10 5.21 -4.54 3.76
C ILE A 10 5.39 -5.64 2.69
N ASP A 11 5.72 -6.86 3.11
CA ASP A 11 5.90 -8.00 2.20
C ASP A 11 4.59 -8.35 1.47
N ALA A 12 3.46 -8.29 2.16
CA ALA A 12 2.15 -8.52 1.56
C ALA A 12 1.77 -7.45 0.52
N ILE A 13 2.09 -6.16 0.78
CA ILE A 13 1.95 -5.09 -0.21
C ILE A 13 2.85 -5.37 -1.41
N PHE A 14 4.11 -5.77 -1.17
CA PHE A 14 5.04 -6.09 -2.24
C PHE A 14 4.54 -7.22 -3.12
N ALA A 15 4.01 -8.30 -2.56
CA ALA A 15 3.44 -9.41 -3.32
C ALA A 15 2.34 -8.94 -4.30
N VAL A 16 1.46 -8.04 -3.86
CA VAL A 16 0.42 -7.47 -4.73
C VAL A 16 1.01 -6.56 -5.80
N THR A 17 1.93 -5.66 -5.43
CA THR A 17 2.53 -4.72 -6.39
C THR A 17 3.45 -5.39 -7.40
N ASP A 18 4.13 -6.46 -7.02
CA ASP A 18 5.01 -7.27 -7.87
C ASP A 18 4.19 -7.98 -8.96
N ALA A 19 3.02 -8.53 -8.59
CA ALA A 19 2.07 -9.09 -9.54
C ALA A 19 1.51 -8.05 -10.54
N LEU A 20 1.54 -6.76 -10.20
CA LEU A 20 1.17 -5.64 -11.09
C LEU A 20 2.35 -5.10 -11.91
N GLY A 21 3.54 -5.65 -11.76
CA GLY A 21 4.77 -5.20 -12.42
C GLY A 21 5.32 -3.87 -11.88
N ILE A 22 5.03 -3.53 -10.63
CA ILE A 22 5.49 -2.30 -9.99
C ILE A 22 6.74 -2.59 -9.17
N HIS A 23 7.85 -1.92 -9.51
CA HIS A 23 9.11 -2.09 -8.80
C HIS A 23 9.04 -1.50 -7.38
N ARG A 24 9.65 -2.22 -6.43
CA ARG A 24 9.67 -1.87 -5.01
C ARG A 24 10.30 -0.49 -4.74
N GLU A 25 11.25 -0.08 -5.58
CA GLU A 25 11.92 1.23 -5.49
C GLU A 25 10.99 2.40 -5.83
N SER A 26 9.93 2.14 -6.59
CA SER A 26 8.88 3.09 -6.92
C SER A 26 7.84 3.20 -5.82
N LEU A 27 7.96 2.46 -4.71
CA LEU A 27 6.99 2.46 -3.61
C LEU A 27 7.52 3.22 -2.39
N VAL A 28 6.60 3.87 -1.69
CA VAL A 28 6.82 4.48 -0.37
C VAL A 28 5.73 3.98 0.56
N ILE A 29 6.11 3.22 1.58
CA ILE A 29 5.17 2.65 2.55
C ILE A 29 5.47 3.30 3.91
N PRO A 30 4.69 4.30 4.35
CA PRO A 30 4.85 4.86 5.68
C PRO A 30 4.57 3.80 6.74
N LEU A 31 5.37 3.80 7.81
CA LEU A 31 5.18 2.90 8.96
C LEU A 31 3.91 3.23 9.76
N GLY A 32 3.43 4.47 9.65
CA GLY A 32 2.17 4.92 10.26
C GLY A 32 1.00 4.59 9.34
N PRO A 33 0.12 3.64 9.70
CA PRO A 33 -1.10 3.37 8.95
C PRO A 33 -2.12 4.52 9.13
N ALA A 34 -3.12 4.58 8.26
CA ALA A 34 -4.21 5.57 8.34
C ALA A 34 -5.57 4.88 8.27
N ALA A 35 -6.63 5.56 8.70
CA ALA A 35 -7.99 5.09 8.52
C ALA A 35 -8.82 6.24 7.89
N PRO A 36 -9.21 6.15 6.60
CA PRO A 36 -9.00 5.03 5.69
C PRO A 36 -7.56 4.95 5.11
N GLY A 37 -7.15 3.75 4.72
CA GLY A 37 -5.95 3.52 3.92
C GLY A 37 -6.10 4.09 2.50
N ARG A 38 -4.99 4.47 1.88
CA ARG A 38 -5.00 5.18 0.59
C ARG A 38 -3.75 4.94 -0.22
N VAL A 39 -3.88 5.12 -1.53
CA VAL A 39 -2.76 5.14 -2.48
C VAL A 39 -2.73 6.51 -3.14
N ARG A 40 -1.53 7.09 -3.26
CA ARG A 40 -1.34 8.34 -4.02
C ARG A 40 -0.05 8.31 -4.81
N ARG A 41 -0.03 9.05 -5.92
CA ARG A 41 1.19 9.30 -6.68
C ARG A 41 1.90 10.53 -6.13
N LEU A 42 3.18 10.37 -5.81
CA LEU A 42 4.06 11.45 -5.36
C LEU A 42 4.60 12.24 -6.55
N PRO A 43 4.98 13.52 -6.36
CA PRO A 43 5.53 14.36 -7.43
C PRO A 43 6.85 13.84 -8.01
N ASN A 44 7.58 13.00 -7.29
CA ASN A 44 8.77 12.31 -7.77
C ASN A 44 8.48 11.05 -8.63
N GLY A 45 7.20 10.77 -8.91
CA GLY A 45 6.76 9.63 -9.70
C GLY A 45 6.58 8.32 -8.91
N LYS A 46 6.88 8.29 -7.61
CA LYS A 46 6.65 7.12 -6.75
C LYS A 46 5.19 6.98 -6.33
N LEU A 47 4.79 5.78 -5.95
CA LEU A 47 3.50 5.48 -5.34
C LEU A 47 3.66 5.40 -3.82
N GLU A 48 2.92 6.21 -3.09
CA GLU A 48 2.80 6.07 -1.65
C GLU A 48 1.58 5.23 -1.30
N ILE A 49 1.80 4.18 -0.51
CA ILE A 49 0.79 3.20 -0.11
C ILE A 49 0.62 3.26 1.40
N THR A 50 -0.42 3.93 1.87
CA THR A 50 -0.77 4.00 3.30
C THR A 50 -1.75 2.89 3.64
N VAL A 51 -1.35 1.96 4.51
CA VAL A 51 -2.18 0.83 4.95
C VAL A 51 -3.37 1.31 5.78
N ASP A 52 -4.50 0.63 5.61
CA ASP A 52 -5.70 0.87 6.41
C ASP A 52 -5.56 0.26 7.82
N ALA A 53 -5.70 1.08 8.85
CA ALA A 53 -5.64 0.65 10.25
C ALA A 53 -6.97 0.11 10.81
N ALA A 54 -8.09 0.45 10.16
CA ALA A 54 -9.44 0.13 10.63
C ALA A 54 -9.86 -1.31 10.31
N ARG A 55 -9.29 -1.91 9.24
CA ARG A 55 -9.62 -3.27 8.81
C ARG A 55 -8.39 -4.18 8.68
N PRO A 56 -8.56 -5.52 8.65
CA PRO A 56 -7.47 -6.44 8.41
C PRO A 56 -6.77 -6.17 7.08
N ILE A 57 -5.44 -6.16 7.07
CA ILE A 57 -4.66 -5.87 5.86
C ILE A 57 -5.01 -6.82 4.71
N GLY A 58 -5.27 -8.09 4.99
CA GLY A 58 -5.63 -9.08 3.97
C GLY A 58 -6.87 -8.69 3.17
N GLU A 59 -7.88 -8.10 3.83
CA GLU A 59 -9.07 -7.59 3.16
C GLU A 59 -8.74 -6.32 2.35
N TRP A 60 -8.02 -5.37 2.96
CA TRP A 60 -7.64 -4.13 2.28
C TRP A 60 -6.75 -4.37 1.05
N LEU A 61 -5.87 -5.37 1.08
CA LEU A 61 -5.00 -5.73 -0.04
C LEU A 61 -5.77 -6.21 -1.28
N GLN A 62 -6.99 -6.72 -1.13
CA GLN A 62 -7.85 -7.06 -2.26
C GLN A 62 -8.22 -5.83 -3.10
N GLU A 63 -8.29 -4.66 -2.45
CA GLU A 63 -8.66 -3.38 -3.08
C GLU A 63 -7.44 -2.60 -3.59
N LEU A 64 -6.24 -2.93 -3.09
CA LEU A 64 -5.00 -2.25 -3.44
C LEU A 64 -4.76 -2.13 -4.97
N PRO A 65 -4.99 -3.17 -5.80
CA PRO A 65 -4.84 -3.05 -7.25
C PRO A 65 -5.74 -1.97 -7.88
N ALA A 66 -6.99 -1.90 -7.43
CA ALA A 66 -7.95 -0.90 -7.92
C ALA A 66 -7.55 0.52 -7.48
N LEU A 67 -7.08 0.67 -6.23
CA LEU A 67 -6.58 1.95 -5.72
C LEU A 67 -5.34 2.43 -6.49
N ILE A 68 -4.43 1.51 -6.83
CA ILE A 68 -3.25 1.82 -7.66
C ILE A 68 -3.68 2.24 -9.07
N ALA A 69 -4.60 1.50 -9.69
CA ALA A 69 -5.10 1.82 -11.04
C ALA A 69 -5.78 3.19 -11.09
N ALA A 70 -6.46 3.61 -10.02
CA ALA A 70 -7.12 4.91 -9.95
C ALA A 70 -6.15 6.12 -9.92
N VAL A 71 -4.88 5.90 -9.57
CA VAL A 71 -3.85 6.97 -9.47
C VAL A 71 -2.71 6.81 -10.48
N ARG A 72 -2.78 5.78 -11.33
CA ARG A 72 -1.75 5.45 -12.32
C ARG A 72 -1.83 6.34 -13.55
#